data_AF-F4GRA7-F1
#
_entry.id   AF-F4GRA7-F1
#
_cell.length_a   1.000
_cell.length_b   1.000
_cell.length_c   1.000
_cell.angle_alpha   90.00
_cell.angle_beta   90.00
_cell.angle_gamma   90.00
#
_symmetry.space_group_name_H-M   'P 1'
#
loop_
_entity.id
_entity.type
_entity.pdbx_description
1 polymer ?
#
loop_
_entity_poly.entity_id
_entity_poly.type
_entity_poly.pdbx_seq_one_letter_code
_entity_poly.pdbx_strand_id
1 'polypeptide(L)'
;MQSNFTRTFLFMLAGPLIWAAHFLFIYAWHGLVCARPALQINWLNMPISMWIILTAGVLALTVMAATHLCWRKRMPHMGNPKFLPWLAATLSLLSALAVVWETIPLVWIPACG
;
A
#
# COMPACT_ATOMS: atom_id res chain seq x y z
N MET A 1 5.99 -20.75 -22.23
CA MET A 1 7.03 -19.79 -21.77
C MET A 1 6.49 -18.44 -21.30
N GLN A 2 5.28 -18.00 -21.69
CA GLN A 2 4.73 -16.68 -21.31
C GLN A 2 4.37 -16.50 -19.82
N SER A 3 4.00 -17.59 -19.11
CA SER A 3 3.54 -17.51 -17.71
C SER A 3 4.60 -17.01 -16.72
N ASN A 4 5.90 -17.27 -16.97
CA ASN A 4 6.98 -16.83 -16.09
C ASN A 4 7.28 -15.32 -16.21
N PHE A 5 7.10 -14.73 -17.39
CA PHE A 5 7.34 -13.31 -17.60
C PHE A 5 6.28 -12.46 -16.89
N THR A 6 4.98 -12.77 -17.11
CA THR A 6 3.87 -12.05 -16.48
C THR A 6 3.95 -12.10 -14.96
N ARG A 7 4.27 -13.27 -14.39
CA ARG A 7 4.50 -13.42 -12.94
C ARG A 7 5.62 -12.49 -12.46
N THR A 8 6.79 -12.55 -13.09
CA THR A 8 7.96 -11.75 -12.70
C THR A 8 7.66 -10.25 -12.78
N PHE A 9 6.96 -9.83 -13.83
CA PHE A 9 6.53 -8.45 -14.00
C PHE A 9 5.55 -8.00 -12.90
N LEU A 10 4.57 -8.83 -12.57
CA LEU A 10 3.63 -8.58 -11.47
C LEU A 10 4.33 -8.45 -10.11
N PHE A 11 5.40 -9.22 -9.86
CA PHE A 11 6.18 -9.06 -8.62
C PHE A 11 6.99 -7.78 -8.59
N MET A 12 7.54 -7.39 -9.74
CA MET A 12 8.26 -6.12 -9.84
C MET A 12 7.32 -4.94 -9.54
N LEU A 13 6.06 -5.06 -9.95
CA LEU A 13 5.00 -4.08 -9.71
C LEU A 13 4.22 -4.31 -8.40
N ALA A 14 4.57 -5.30 -7.58
CA ALA A 14 3.79 -5.62 -6.38
C ALA A 14 3.69 -4.42 -5.43
N GLY A 15 4.81 -3.75 -5.15
CA GLY A 15 4.83 -2.53 -4.34
C GLY A 15 3.88 -1.45 -4.86
N PRO A 16 4.04 -0.99 -6.12
CA PRO A 16 3.14 -0.01 -6.73
C PRO A 16 1.67 -0.44 -6.76
N LEU A 17 1.38 -1.71 -7.01
CA LEU A 17 0.01 -2.24 -7.02
C LEU A 17 -0.61 -2.23 -5.62
N ILE A 18 0.14 -2.59 -4.59
CA ILE A 18 -0.32 -2.53 -3.20
C ILE A 18 -0.58 -1.08 -2.80
N TRP A 19 0.33 -0.17 -3.15
CA TRP A 19 0.13 1.26 -2.91
C TRP A 19 -1.13 1.78 -3.63
N ALA A 20 -1.30 1.49 -4.91
CA ALA A 20 -2.48 1.94 -5.67
C ALA A 20 -3.79 1.41 -5.05
N ALA A 21 -3.80 0.15 -4.61
CA ALA A 21 -4.94 -0.44 -3.92
C ALA A 21 -5.21 0.23 -2.55
N HIS A 22 -4.15 0.51 -1.79
CA HIS A 22 -4.25 1.22 -0.51
C HIS A 22 -4.78 2.64 -0.69
N PHE A 23 -4.19 3.42 -1.61
CA PHE A 23 -4.63 4.77 -1.95
C PHE A 23 -6.10 4.80 -2.34
N LEU A 24 -6.51 3.93 -3.28
CA LEU A 24 -7.91 3.84 -3.71
C LEU A 24 -8.85 3.54 -2.54
N PHE A 25 -8.45 2.61 -1.67
CA PHE A 25 -9.24 2.23 -0.51
C PHE A 25 -9.41 3.39 0.49
N ILE A 26 -8.32 4.02 0.91
CA ILE A 26 -8.39 5.12 1.90
C ILE A 26 -9.17 6.31 1.35
N TYR A 27 -9.00 6.63 0.06
CA TYR A 27 -9.66 7.78 -0.56
C TYR A 27 -11.16 7.53 -0.77
N ALA A 28 -11.53 6.33 -1.21
CA ALA A 28 -12.94 5.93 -1.33
C ALA A 28 -13.63 5.88 0.04
N TRP A 29 -12.95 5.33 1.05
CA TRP A 29 -13.46 5.30 2.42
C TRP A 29 -13.68 6.72 2.96
N HIS A 30 -12.72 7.60 2.76
CA HIS A 30 -12.80 9.00 3.16
C HIS A 30 -14.01 9.71 2.54
N GLY A 31 -14.21 9.56 1.23
CA GLY A 31 -15.39 10.11 0.54
C GLY A 31 -16.71 9.51 1.06
N LEU A 32 -16.73 8.22 1.38
CA LEU A 32 -17.91 7.55 1.92
C LEU A 32 -18.28 8.07 3.31
N VAL A 33 -17.29 8.30 4.18
CA VAL A 33 -17.49 8.89 5.52
C VAL A 33 -18.09 10.29 5.43
N CYS A 34 -17.69 11.09 4.44
CA CYS A 34 -18.28 12.42 4.25
C CYS A 34 -19.67 12.40 3.62
N ALA A 35 -19.96 11.43 2.76
CA ALA A 35 -21.31 11.26 2.20
C ALA A 35 -22.32 10.68 3.23
N ARG A 36 -21.83 10.04 4.30
CA ARG A 36 -22.66 9.27 5.25
C ARG A 36 -22.39 9.75 6.69
N PRO A 37 -23.19 10.68 7.24
CA PRO A 37 -23.00 11.16 8.61
C PRO A 37 -23.11 10.04 9.66
N ALA A 38 -23.83 8.96 9.37
CA ALA A 38 -23.90 7.76 10.22
C ALA A 38 -22.55 7.04 10.41
N LEU A 39 -21.55 7.29 9.55
CA LEU A 39 -20.19 6.73 9.66
C LEU A 39 -19.23 7.68 10.40
N GLN A 40 -19.67 8.89 10.77
CA GLN A 40 -18.89 9.84 11.58
C GLN A 40 -18.98 9.48 13.08
N ILE A 41 -18.63 8.24 13.39
CA ILE A 41 -18.66 7.70 14.75
C ILE A 41 -17.28 7.91 15.37
N ASN A 42 -17.27 8.41 16.61
CA ASN A 42 -16.06 8.55 17.40
C ASN A 42 -15.87 7.30 18.28
N TRP A 43 -14.64 6.79 18.29
CA TRP A 43 -14.22 5.67 19.13
C TRP A 43 -12.88 6.02 19.80
N LEU A 44 -12.82 5.89 21.13
CA LEU A 44 -11.64 6.30 21.92
C LEU A 44 -11.30 7.80 21.76
N ASN A 45 -12.31 8.69 21.68
CA ASN A 45 -12.15 10.12 21.41
C ASN A 45 -11.46 10.45 20.06
N MET A 46 -11.34 9.47 19.15
CA MET A 46 -10.83 9.65 17.80
C MET A 46 -11.86 9.16 16.76
N PRO A 47 -11.93 9.77 15.57
CA PRO A 47 -12.85 9.30 14.54
C PRO A 47 -12.45 7.90 14.06
N ILE A 48 -13.43 7.02 13.87
CA ILE A 48 -13.20 5.64 13.37
C ILE A 48 -12.44 5.63 12.03
N SER A 49 -12.62 6.66 11.20
CA SER A 49 -11.88 6.81 9.94
C SER A 49 -10.36 6.78 10.15
N MET A 50 -9.85 7.43 11.20
CA MET A 50 -8.41 7.47 11.51
C MET A 50 -7.87 6.07 11.82
N TRP A 51 -8.59 5.28 12.63
CA TRP A 51 -8.20 3.90 12.93
C TRP A 51 -8.18 3.01 11.68
N ILE A 52 -9.14 3.17 10.79
CA ILE A 52 -9.20 2.42 9.53
C ILE A 52 -8.04 2.80 8.62
N ILE A 53 -7.70 4.08 8.50
CA ILE A 53 -6.59 4.55 7.68
C ILE A 53 -5.25 4.03 8.23
N LEU A 54 -5.04 4.11 9.55
CA LEU A 54 -3.83 3.59 10.20
C LEU A 54 -3.68 2.08 10.02
N THR A 55 -4.74 1.32 10.26
CA THR A 55 -4.73 -0.14 10.10
C THR A 55 -4.50 -0.54 8.64
N ALA A 56 -5.12 0.16 7.69
CA ALA A 56 -4.88 -0.05 6.27
C ALA A 56 -3.43 0.25 5.88
N GLY A 57 -2.81 1.30 6.44
CA GLY A 57 -1.42 1.66 6.19
C GLY A 57 -0.45 0.59 6.72
N VAL A 58 -0.64 0.15 7.96
CA VAL A 58 0.14 -0.95 8.55
C VAL A 58 -0.03 -2.24 7.74
N LEU A 59 -1.25 -2.55 7.30
CA LEU A 59 -1.51 -3.70 6.45
C LEU A 59 -0.79 -3.59 5.09
N ALA A 60 -0.83 -2.43 4.44
CA ALA A 60 -0.13 -2.22 3.18
C ALA A 60 1.39 -2.43 3.33
N LEU A 61 2.00 -1.83 4.37
CA LEU A 61 3.43 -1.97 4.64
C LEU A 61 3.83 -3.41 4.97
N THR A 62 3.03 -4.12 5.77
CA THR A 62 3.29 -5.52 6.11
C THR A 62 3.17 -6.43 4.88
N VAL A 63 2.18 -6.20 4.01
CA VAL A 63 2.03 -6.96 2.75
C VAL A 63 3.18 -6.65 1.79
N MET A 64 3.63 -5.40 1.66
CA MET A 64 4.82 -5.04 0.87
C MET A 64 6.08 -5.73 1.40
N ALA A 65 6.30 -5.70 2.71
CA ALA A 65 7.45 -6.36 3.33
C ALA A 65 7.41 -7.88 3.14
N ALA A 66 6.25 -8.51 3.37
CA ALA A 66 6.07 -9.94 3.22
C ALA A 66 6.26 -10.39 1.76
N THR A 67 5.67 -9.67 0.80
CA THR A 67 5.87 -9.96 -0.62
C THR A 67 7.33 -9.81 -1.03
N HIS A 68 8.01 -8.74 -0.62
CA HIS A 68 9.44 -8.59 -0.88
C HIS A 68 10.27 -9.75 -0.29
N LEU A 69 10.04 -10.14 0.97
CA LEU A 69 10.78 -11.22 1.63
C LEU A 69 10.52 -12.61 1.01
N CYS A 70 9.26 -12.93 0.72
CA CYS A 70 8.89 -14.22 0.12
C CYS A 70 9.45 -14.38 -1.30
N TRP A 71 9.48 -13.29 -2.07
CA TRP A 71 9.80 -13.35 -3.50
C TRP A 71 11.26 -13.08 -3.80
N ARG A 72 11.99 -12.37 -2.91
CA ARG A 72 13.45 -12.21 -3.01
C ARG A 72 14.20 -13.54 -3.16
N LYS A 73 13.73 -14.61 -2.51
CA LYS A 73 14.34 -15.95 -2.60
C LYS A 73 13.94 -16.73 -3.86
N ARG A 74 12.89 -16.31 -4.57
CA ARG A 74 12.29 -17.03 -5.71
C ARG A 74 12.58 -16.37 -7.06
N MET A 75 13.32 -15.26 -7.09
CA MET A 75 13.61 -14.55 -8.32
C MET A 75 14.59 -15.33 -9.21
N PRO A 76 14.25 -15.55 -10.50
CA PRO A 76 15.14 -16.20 -11.45
C PRO A 76 16.42 -15.40 -11.67
N HIS A 77 17.56 -16.08 -11.77
CA HIS A 77 18.82 -15.48 -12.23
C HIS A 77 18.76 -15.25 -13.74
N MET A 78 18.15 -14.15 -14.18
CA MET A 78 18.17 -13.71 -15.59
C MET A 78 19.10 -12.51 -15.73
N GLY A 79 20.17 -12.66 -16.52
CA GLY A 79 21.15 -11.58 -16.76
C GLY A 79 21.86 -11.15 -15.49
N ASN A 80 21.82 -9.85 -15.15
CA ASN A 80 22.42 -9.33 -13.92
C ASN A 80 21.56 -9.76 -12.71
N PRO A 81 22.04 -10.66 -11.84
CA PRO A 81 21.23 -11.30 -10.80
C PRO A 81 20.76 -10.34 -9.71
N LYS A 82 21.30 -9.12 -9.68
CA LYS A 82 20.94 -8.09 -8.70
C LYS A 82 19.94 -7.06 -9.23
N PHE A 83 19.75 -6.94 -10.55
CA PHE A 83 18.95 -5.85 -11.12
C PHE A 83 17.46 -5.96 -10.78
N LEU A 84 16.83 -7.10 -11.08
CA LEU A 84 15.42 -7.37 -10.78
C LEU A 84 15.07 -7.23 -9.28
N PRO A 85 15.79 -7.87 -8.34
CA PRO A 85 15.49 -7.70 -6.92
C PRO A 85 15.77 -6.27 -6.43
N TRP A 86 16.79 -5.59 -6.95
CA TRP A 86 17.06 -4.20 -6.61
C TRP A 86 15.95 -3.27 -7.10
N LEU A 87 15.50 -3.41 -8.35
CA LEU A 87 14.42 -2.62 -8.92
C LEU A 87 13.10 -2.84 -8.16
N ALA A 88 12.75 -4.10 -7.88
CA ALA A 88 11.56 -4.42 -7.08
C ALA A 88 11.64 -3.83 -5.66
N ALA A 89 12.82 -3.87 -5.03
CA ALA A 89 13.05 -3.27 -3.71
C ALA A 89 12.88 -1.75 -3.75
N THR A 90 13.48 -1.07 -4.73
CA THR A 90 13.37 0.40 -4.88
C THR A 90 11.92 0.82 -5.15
N LEU A 91 11.21 0.10 -6.02
CA LEU A 91 9.78 0.36 -6.27
C LEU A 91 8.93 0.13 -5.02
N SER A 92 9.19 -0.94 -4.28
CA SER A 92 8.49 -1.20 -3.01
C SER A 92 8.79 -0.15 -1.96
N LEU A 93 10.03 0.35 -1.89
CA LEU A 93 10.41 1.41 -0.95
C LEU A 93 9.75 2.73 -1.29
N LEU A 94 9.74 3.11 -2.56
CA LEU A 94 9.03 4.31 -3.04
C LEU A 94 7.52 4.20 -2.77
N SER A 95 6.95 3.01 -2.96
CA SER A 95 5.53 2.75 -2.68
C SER A 95 5.22 2.84 -1.18
N ALA A 96 6.08 2.30 -0.33
CA ALA A 96 5.95 2.42 1.13
C ALA A 96 6.06 3.89 1.58
N LEU A 97 6.99 4.65 0.99
CA LEU A 97 7.11 6.07 1.25
C LEU A 97 5.84 6.83 0.83
N ALA A 98 5.25 6.47 -0.31
CA ALA A 98 3.99 7.04 -0.76
C ALA A 98 2.83 6.75 0.20
N VAL A 99 2.71 5.50 0.71
CA VAL A 99 1.73 5.13 1.76
C VAL A 99 1.90 5.99 3.02
N VAL A 100 3.15 6.17 3.49
CA VAL A 100 3.40 7.03 4.65
C VAL A 100 3.04 8.47 4.35
N TRP A 101 3.41 8.96 3.17
CA TRP A 101 3.17 10.35 2.76
C TRP A 101 1.68 10.68 2.66
N GLU A 102 0.87 9.80 2.07
CA GLU A 102 -0.56 10.03 1.88
C GLU A 102 -1.37 9.84 3.15
N THR A 103 -0.90 9.03 4.10
CA THR A 103 -1.60 8.84 5.39
C THR A 103 -1.42 10.02 6.34
N ILE A 104 -0.31 10.78 6.26
CA ILE A 104 -0.07 11.96 7.09
C ILE A 104 -1.22 13.00 7.03
N PRO A 105 -1.60 13.54 5.85
CA PRO A 105 -2.66 14.56 5.79
C PRO A 105 -4.01 14.03 6.23
N LEU A 106 -4.33 12.76 5.94
CA LEU A 106 -5.59 12.14 6.36
C LEU A 106 -5.71 11.96 7.89
N VAL A 107 -4.59 11.94 8.62
CA VAL A 107 -4.58 11.86 10.08
C VAL A 107 -4.62 13.26 10.71
N TRP A 108 -4.04 14.27 10.06
CA TRP A 108 -3.97 15.63 10.60
C TRP A 108 -5.17 16.51 10.25
N ILE A 109 -5.84 16.24 9.13
CA ILE A 109 -6.95 17.06 8.64
C ILE A 109 -8.27 16.34 8.98
N PRO A 110 -9.29 17.04 9.51
CA PRO A 110 -10.60 16.46 9.73
C PRO A 110 -11.15 15.92 8.40
N ALA A 111 -11.78 14.75 8.45
CA ALA A 111 -12.16 14.05 7.23
C ALA A 111 -13.14 14.84 6.35
N CYS A 112 -14.00 15.64 6.98
CA CYS A 112 -15.03 16.42 6.32
C CYS A 112 -14.98 17.84 6.89
N GLY A 113 -14.85 18.83 6.02
CA GLY A 113 -14.73 20.25 6.36
C GLY A 113 -14.77 21.11 5.10
#